data_AF-A0A251VK82-F1
#
_entry.id   AF-A0A251VK82-F1
#
_cell.length_a   1.000
_cell.length_b   1.000
_cell.length_c   1.000
_cell.angle_alpha   90.00
_cell.angle_beta   90.00
_cell.angle_gamma   90.00
#
_symmetry.space_group_name_H-M   'P 1'
#
loop_
_entity.id
_entity.type
_entity.pdbx_description
1 polymer ?
#
loop_
_entity_poly.entity_id
_entity_poly.type
_entity_poly.pdbx_seq_one_letter_code
_entity_poly.pdbx_strand_id
1 'polypeptide(L)' 'MSQTGKLMHNLDQNSTKILNLTVLERMDPYIEEILITAAHVTFYEFNIDLNQWSMLVRSFVLP' A
#
# COMPACT_ATOMS: atom_id res chain seq x y z
N MET A 1 -25.10 -11.17 -20.09
CA MET A 1 -24.95 -10.13 -19.05
C MET A 1 -23.53 -10.20 -18.52
N SER A 2 -22.73 -9.15 -18.74
CA SER A 2 -21.32 -9.12 -18.34
C SER A 2 -21.24 -8.96 -16.83
N GLN A 3 -20.94 -10.03 -16.11
CA GLN A 3 -20.50 -9.96 -14.73
C GLN A 3 -19.09 -9.38 -14.72
N THR A 4 -18.98 -8.06 -14.78
CA THR A 4 -17.79 -7.33 -14.35
C THR A 4 -17.78 -7.32 -12.82
N GLY A 5 -17.85 -8.50 -12.21
CA GLY A 5 -17.40 -8.69 -10.85
C GLY A 5 -15.88 -8.56 -10.91
N LYS A 6 -15.30 -7.60 -10.16
CA LYS A 6 -13.87 -7.61 -9.89
C LYS A 6 -13.54 -9.03 -9.40
N LEU A 7 -12.97 -9.84 -10.28
CA LEU A 7 -12.24 -11.03 -9.90
C LEU A 7 -11.05 -10.49 -9.09
N MET A 8 -11.26 -10.27 -7.80
CA MET A 8 -10.17 -10.53 -6.86
C MET A 8 -9.92 -12.01 -7.04
N HIS A 9 -9.03 -12.32 -7.99
CA HIS A 9 -8.36 -13.60 -8.03
C HIS A 9 -7.74 -13.70 -6.65
N ASN A 10 -8.39 -14.46 -5.76
CA ASN A 10 -7.93 -14.67 -4.40
C ASN A 10 -6.66 -15.50 -4.54
N LEU A 11 -5.57 -14.80 -4.84
CA LEU A 11 -4.25 -15.31 -4.60
C LEU A 11 -4.26 -15.66 -3.11
N ASP A 12 -3.87 -16.88 -2.79
CA ASP A 12 -3.86 -17.30 -1.40
C ASP A 12 -3.04 -16.29 -0.57
N GLN A 13 -3.38 -16.13 0.71
CA GLN A 13 -2.77 -15.11 1.57
C GLN A 13 -1.23 -15.20 1.60
N ASN A 14 -0.68 -16.40 1.41
CA ASN A 14 0.75 -16.63 1.35
C ASN A 14 1.37 -16.06 0.06
N SER A 15 0.73 -16.31 -1.08
CA SER A 15 1.14 -15.73 -2.36
C SER A 15 1.04 -14.20 -2.38
N THR A 16 0.01 -13.60 -1.76
CA THR A 16 -0.05 -12.13 -1.61
C THR A 16 1.10 -11.60 -0.75
N LYS A 17 1.39 -12.27 0.38
CA LYS A 17 2.50 -11.89 1.26
C LYS A 17 3.85 -11.95 0.54
N ILE A 18 4.09 -13.00 -0.24
CA ILE A 18 5.32 -13.16 -1.03
C ILE A 18 5.45 -12.02 -2.04
N LEU A 19 4.41 -11.75 -2.84
CA LEU A 19 4.46 -10.68 -3.82
C LEU A 19 4.69 -9.30 -3.17
N ASN A 20 4.00 -9.04 -2.07
CA ASN A 20 4.16 -7.82 -1.30
C ASN A 20 5.60 -7.64 -0.81
N LEU A 21 6.20 -8.70 -0.25
CA LEU A 21 7.57 -8.68 0.24
C LEU A 21 8.57 -8.49 -0.92
N THR A 22 8.40 -9.20 -2.03
CA THR A 22 9.25 -9.04 -3.22
C THR A 22 9.19 -7.61 -3.79
N VAL A 23 8.05 -6.92 -3.69
CA VAL A 23 7.95 -5.52 -4.10
C VAL A 23 8.73 -4.61 -3.14
N LEU A 24 8.64 -4.84 -1.83
CA LEU A 24 9.38 -4.07 -0.82
C LEU A 24 10.90 -4.28 -0.95
N GLU A 25 11.35 -5.51 -1.17
CA GLU A 25 12.77 -5.87 -1.33
C GLU A 25 13.43 -5.17 -2.53
N ARG A 26 12.66 -4.75 -3.54
CA ARG A 26 13.17 -3.94 -4.67
C ARG A 26 13.54 -2.52 -4.26
N MET A 27 12.93 -2.00 -3.19
CA MET A 27 13.24 -0.69 -2.64
C MET A 27 14.32 -0.77 -1.57
N ASP A 28 14.27 -1.81 -0.74
CA ASP A 28 15.23 -2.04 0.34
C ASP A 28 15.49 -3.56 0.52
N PRO A 29 16.70 -4.07 0.20
CA PRO A 29 17.02 -5.49 0.27
C PRO A 29 17.13 -6.06 1.70
N TYR A 30 17.08 -5.21 2.74
CA TYR A 30 17.18 -5.65 4.14
C TYR A 30 15.82 -5.84 4.81
N ILE A 31 14.71 -5.69 4.08
CA ILE A 31 13.36 -5.97 4.61
C ILE A 31 13.17 -7.48 4.71
N GLU A 32 13.08 -7.98 5.94
CA GLU A 32 12.93 -9.43 6.21
C GLU A 32 11.47 -9.87 6.36
N GLU A 33 10.61 -9.01 6.91
CA GLU A 33 9.21 -9.36 7.16
C GLU A 33 8.25 -8.17 7.08
N ILE A 34 7.00 -8.47 6.74
CA ILE A 34 5.87 -7.53 6.81
C ILE A 34 5.10 -7.81 8.09
N LEU A 35 5.10 -6.83 9.00
CA LEU A 35 4.36 -6.92 10.26
C LEU A 35 2.87 -6.60 10.10
N ILE A 36 2.54 -5.58 9.29
CA ILE A 36 1.18 -5.06 9.10
C ILE A 36 1.02 -4.58 7.65
N THR A 37 -0.16 -4.77 7.08
CA THR A 37 -0.55 -4.19 5.78
C THR A 37 -1.81 -3.35 5.93
N ALA A 38 -1.98 -2.37 5.05
CA ALA A 38 -3.18 -1.54 4.96
C ALA A 38 -3.52 -1.30 3.49
N ALA A 39 -4.76 -1.57 3.11
CA ALA A 39 -5.18 -1.44 1.71
C ALA A 39 -5.15 0.02 1.20
N HIS A 40 -5.37 0.98 2.09
CA HIS A 40 -5.41 2.40 1.77
C HIS A 40 -4.76 3.22 2.89
N VAL A 41 -3.80 4.06 2.52
CA VAL A 41 -3.14 5.01 3.43
C VAL A 41 -3.06 6.36 2.74
N THR A 42 -3.43 7.42 3.46
CA THR A 42 -3.31 8.81 3.00
C THR A 42 -2.34 9.55 3.89
N PHE A 43 -1.36 10.20 3.29
CA PHE A 43 -0.38 10.99 4.01
C PHE A 43 -0.84 12.44 4.15
N TYR A 44 -0.74 12.99 5.36
CA TYR A 44 -0.99 14.39 5.64
C TYR A 44 0.26 14.99 6.27
N GLU A 45 0.58 16.20 5.85
CA GLU A 45 1.65 17.01 6.43
C GLU A 45 1.04 18.23 7.10
N PHE A 46 1.57 18.62 8.25
CA PHE A 46 1.13 19.82 8.95
C PHE A 46 1.99 21.01 8.51
N ASN A 47 1.35 22.04 7.94
CA ASN A 47 2.00 23.30 7.60
C ASN A 47 1.93 24.24 8.82
N ILE A 48 3.09 24.55 9.39
CA ILE A 48 3.21 25.39 10.59
C ILE A 48 2.87 26.86 10.28
N ASP A 49 3.26 27.37 9.11
CA ASP A 49 3.04 28.76 8.71
C ASP A 49 1.56 29.07 8.52
N LEU A 50 0.80 28.10 8.00
CA LEU A 50 -0.65 28.20 7.78
C LEU A 50 -1.46 27.64 8.94
N ASN A 51 -0.82 26.94 9.88
CA ASN A 51 -1.46 26.21 10.99
C ASN A 51 -2.57 25.25 10.49
N GLN A 52 -2.30 24.51 9.40
CA GLN A 52 -3.28 23.68 8.72
C GLN A 52 -2.67 22.36 8.22
N TRP A 53 -3.51 21.33 8.14
CA TRP A 53 -3.14 20.06 7.51
C TRP A 53 -3.29 20.12 6.00
N SER A 54 -2.26 19.68 5.27
CA SER A 54 -2.27 19.53 3.82
C SER A 54 -2.22 18.06 3.46
N MET A 55 -3.15 17.60 2.61
CA MET A 55 -3.09 16.25 2.05
C MET A 55 -1.94 16.18 1.06
N LEU A 56 -1.01 15.25 1.27
CA LEU A 56 0.02 14.97 0.29
C LEU A 56 -0.60 14.12 -0.82
N VAL A 57 -0.84 14.72 -1.99
CA VAL A 57 -1.27 13.98 -3.18
C VAL A 57 -0.07 13.20 -3.73
N ARG A 58 0.19 12.05 -3.14
CA ARG A 58 1.01 10.99 -3.73
C ARG A 58 0.22 9.70 -3.60
N SER A 59 -0.15 9.13 -4.74
CA SER A 59 -0.78 7.82 -4.78
C SER A 59 0.26 6.77 -4.39
N PHE A 60 0.30 6.40 -3.12
CA PHE A 60 1.05 5.25 -2.64
C PHE A 60 0.11 4.05 -2.61
N VAL A 61 0.40 3.03 -3.41
CA VAL A 61 -0.16 1.69 -3.18
C VAL A 61 0.84 1.01 -2.26
N LEU A 62 0.50 0.93 -0.97
CA LEU A 62 1.24 0.08 -0.05
C LEU A 62 0.77 -1.36 -0.24
N PRO A 63 1.69 -2.35 -0.22
CA PRO A 63 1.33 -3.75 -0.22
C PRO A 63 0.49 -4.16 1.01
#